data_AF-A0A7L7VPX0-F1
#
_entry.id   AF-A0A7L7VPX0-F1
#
_cell.length_a   1.000
_cell.length_b   1.000
_cell.length_c   1.000
_cell.angle_alpha   90.00
_cell.angle_beta   90.00
_cell.angle_gamma   90.00
#
_symmetry.space_group_name_H-M   'P 1'
#
loop_
_entity.id
_entity.type
_entity.pdbx_description
1 polymer ?
#
loop_
_entity_poly.entity_id
_entity_poly.type
_entity_poly.pdbx_seq_one_letter_code
_entity_poly.pdbx_strand_id
1 'polypeptide(L)'
;MNTWREQLAFAPLATFDRGEEVGRRLRYAIELGVLEDGTQLPSENELAAKMGVSTLTLRAALADLRGRGLLETRRGKGGGSFVKASTGDIIKAERESVMAYSLDDLRDIRDYWAFLAGSAAAAAAERSGRLSLARLASMAGKIESAEDSAQAIRDDSRFHIELAASSGSVRLTREEMAMQAQVGPLIWAAPAGYGNAASEHAAIVEAIRSGDGTRARALAEDHVRADMNRVLDLRMSVDASRKDAFTDPAKEKREVALIESFVELLADTATTSIRAIEDAVRVQLGSKREADSSALDAIYGASRRTLEGAVPLLYGAGFLPDTAFGHAGAAWCHAPAGPQSLQRLVIDWDLYDIGTVVWRPEHYGDGTVHISHAYLDANGSNENIVTFSKAVFVDDEIVGIVAADVLVRGIQSHLEPHLRALPPNTCLVDQQDAIIATNTGRFMGGTYSPGHYAGKQLELHAMPWRLFVGTPAAGSAGE
;
A
#
# COMPACT_ATOMS: atom_id res chain seq x y z
N MET A 1 -3.73 27.23 -1.64
CA MET A 1 -2.40 26.69 -1.30
C MET A 1 -2.64 25.86 -0.06
N ASN A 2 -2.44 24.55 -0.13
CA ASN A 2 -2.93 23.66 0.92
C ASN A 2 -1.75 23.21 1.80
N THR A 3 -1.79 23.59 3.08
CA THR A 3 -0.94 23.06 4.16
C THR A 3 -1.14 21.56 4.35
N TRP A 4 -0.26 20.82 5.05
CA TRP A 4 -0.50 19.40 5.35
C TRP A 4 -1.83 19.16 6.09
N ARG A 5 -2.26 20.10 6.95
CA ARG A 5 -3.58 20.06 7.61
C ARG A 5 -4.71 20.13 6.60
N GLU A 6 -4.57 20.99 5.60
CA GLU A 6 -5.49 21.09 4.48
C GLU A 6 -5.34 19.90 3.53
N GLN A 7 -4.15 19.33 3.33
CA GLN A 7 -3.97 18.11 2.55
C GLN A 7 -4.51 16.87 3.26
N LEU A 8 -4.56 16.85 4.60
CA LEU A 8 -5.21 15.81 5.39
C LEU A 8 -6.74 16.02 5.42
N ALA A 9 -7.19 17.26 5.62
CA ALA A 9 -8.61 17.62 5.64
C ALA A 9 -9.27 17.58 4.24
N PHE A 10 -8.49 17.85 3.19
CA PHE A 10 -8.85 17.76 1.78
C PHE A 10 -8.13 16.61 1.07
N ALA A 11 -7.54 15.68 1.84
CA ALA A 11 -7.09 14.41 1.30
C ALA A 11 -8.29 13.88 0.51
N PRO A 12 -8.12 13.40 -0.74
CA PRO A 12 -9.20 12.79 -1.47
C PRO A 12 -9.83 11.80 -0.51
N LEU A 13 -11.08 12.08 -0.12
CA LEU A 13 -11.76 11.15 0.74
C LEU A 13 -11.75 9.85 -0.05
N ALA A 14 -11.31 8.76 0.57
CA ALA A 14 -11.68 7.41 0.15
C ALA A 14 -13.19 7.22 0.42
N THR A 15 -14.00 8.19 0.00
CA THR A 15 -15.42 8.01 -0.19
C THR A 15 -15.53 7.23 -1.48
N PHE A 16 -15.69 5.92 -1.36
CA PHE A 16 -16.51 5.21 -2.32
C PHE A 16 -17.74 6.08 -2.58
N ASP A 17 -18.03 6.36 -3.84
CA ASP A 17 -19.31 6.95 -4.20
C ASP A 17 -20.40 6.14 -3.48
N ARG A 18 -21.43 6.80 -2.92
CA ARG A 18 -22.50 6.06 -2.24
C ARG A 18 -23.14 5.02 -3.17
N GLY A 19 -23.06 5.25 -4.49
CA GLY A 19 -23.42 4.26 -5.52
C GLY A 19 -22.45 3.08 -5.57
N GLU A 20 -21.15 3.34 -5.59
CA GLU A 20 -20.11 2.30 -5.55
C GLU A 20 -20.19 1.45 -4.29
N GLU A 21 -20.37 2.05 -3.11
CA GLU A 21 -20.57 1.32 -1.85
C GLU A 21 -21.83 0.45 -1.87
N VAL A 22 -22.92 0.94 -2.46
CA VAL A 22 -24.14 0.15 -2.66
C VAL A 22 -23.89 -1.03 -3.60
N GLY A 23 -23.20 -0.79 -4.72
CA GLY A 23 -22.83 -1.83 -5.68
C GLY A 23 -21.96 -2.89 -5.01
N ARG A 24 -20.94 -2.46 -4.27
CA ARG A 24 -20.02 -3.30 -3.51
C ARG A 24 -20.74 -4.17 -2.49
N ARG A 25 -21.67 -3.62 -1.70
CA ARG A 25 -22.46 -4.40 -0.72
C ARG A 25 -23.37 -5.43 -1.37
N LEU A 26 -24.08 -5.05 -2.44
CA LEU A 26 -24.97 -5.96 -3.15
C LEU A 26 -24.19 -7.07 -3.85
N ARG A 27 -23.09 -6.71 -4.52
CA ARG A 27 -22.11 -7.67 -5.07
C ARG A 27 -21.68 -8.64 -3.98
N TYR A 28 -21.23 -8.12 -2.84
CA TYR A 28 -20.73 -8.96 -1.77
C TYR A 28 -21.80 -9.88 -1.18
N ALA A 29 -23.05 -9.40 -1.04
CA ALA A 29 -24.16 -10.24 -0.61
C ALA A 29 -24.47 -11.36 -1.63
N ILE A 30 -24.29 -11.12 -2.92
CA ILE A 30 -24.42 -12.12 -3.99
C ILE A 30 -23.26 -13.13 -3.90
N GLU A 31 -22.02 -12.66 -3.80
CA GLU A 31 -20.81 -13.49 -3.72
C GLU A 31 -20.80 -14.35 -2.45
N LEU A 32 -21.24 -13.78 -1.32
CA LEU A 32 -21.47 -14.50 -0.07
C LEU A 32 -22.74 -15.35 -0.07
N GLY A 33 -23.42 -15.53 -1.20
CA GLY A 33 -24.65 -16.33 -1.29
C GLY A 33 -25.75 -15.92 -0.28
N VAL A 34 -25.65 -14.72 0.32
CA VAL A 34 -26.73 -14.12 1.11
C VAL A 34 -27.90 -13.79 0.19
N LEU A 35 -27.58 -13.43 -1.05
CA LEU A 35 -28.50 -13.34 -2.17
C LEU A 35 -28.16 -14.47 -3.15
N GLU A 36 -28.92 -15.56 -3.10
CA GLU A 36 -28.69 -16.76 -3.92
C GLU A 36 -28.99 -16.50 -5.40
N ASP A 37 -28.39 -17.30 -6.29
CA ASP A 37 -28.69 -17.25 -7.73
C ASP A 37 -30.21 -17.39 -7.98
N GLY A 38 -30.73 -16.56 -8.89
CA GLY A 38 -32.17 -16.49 -9.17
C GLY A 38 -33.01 -15.77 -8.11
N THR A 39 -32.44 -15.26 -7.01
CA THR A 39 -33.16 -14.45 -6.02
C THR A 39 -33.66 -13.15 -6.66
N GLN A 40 -34.94 -12.82 -6.43
CA GLN A 40 -35.49 -11.53 -6.84
C GLN A 40 -35.16 -10.44 -5.81
N LEU A 41 -34.54 -9.35 -6.24
CA LEU A 41 -34.31 -8.18 -5.38
C LEU A 41 -35.63 -7.43 -5.12
N PRO A 42 -35.77 -6.73 -3.98
CA PRO A 42 -36.87 -5.79 -3.77
C PRO A 42 -36.94 -4.75 -4.88
N SER A 43 -38.07 -4.06 -5.01
CA SER A 43 -38.18 -2.97 -5.99
C SER A 43 -37.11 -1.90 -5.73
N GLU A 44 -36.67 -1.20 -6.78
CA GLU A 44 -35.61 -0.17 -6.66
C GLU A 44 -35.95 0.88 -5.60
N ASN A 45 -37.23 1.26 -5.48
CA ASN A 45 -37.68 2.23 -4.47
C ASN A 45 -37.54 1.68 -3.04
N GLU A 46 -37.96 0.43 -2.80
CA GLU A 46 -37.86 -0.21 -1.49
C GLU A 46 -36.41 -0.48 -1.09
N LEU A 47 -35.59 -0.93 -2.04
CA LEU A 47 -34.19 -1.23 -1.81
C LEU A 47 -33.39 0.05 -1.54
N ALA A 48 -33.68 1.14 -2.24
CA ALA A 48 -33.06 2.45 -2.00
C ALA A 48 -33.40 2.98 -0.60
N ALA A 49 -34.67 2.85 -0.18
CA ALA A 49 -35.10 3.21 1.16
C ALA A 49 -34.41 2.38 2.25
N LYS A 50 -34.29 1.05 2.05
CA LYS A 50 -33.57 0.15 2.98
C LYS A 50 -32.09 0.50 3.12
N MET A 51 -31.45 0.96 2.05
CA MET A 51 -30.02 1.31 2.05
C MET A 51 -29.74 2.80 2.32
N GLY A 52 -30.77 3.64 2.48
CA GLY A 52 -30.61 5.05 2.80
C GLY A 52 -29.98 5.88 1.67
N VAL A 53 -30.20 5.50 0.40
CA VAL A 53 -29.64 6.17 -0.78
C VAL A 53 -30.73 6.67 -1.72
N SER A 54 -30.37 7.57 -2.65
CA SER A 54 -31.29 7.98 -3.72
C SER A 54 -31.56 6.82 -4.68
N THR A 55 -32.74 6.78 -5.29
CA THR A 55 -33.08 5.78 -6.31
C THR A 55 -32.20 5.88 -7.56
N LEU A 56 -31.70 7.07 -7.89
CA LEU A 56 -30.73 7.28 -8.98
C LEU A 56 -29.39 6.62 -8.66
N THR A 57 -28.89 6.80 -7.44
CA THR A 57 -27.66 6.18 -6.93
C THR A 57 -27.78 4.65 -6.96
N LEU A 58 -28.91 4.10 -6.49
CA LEU A 58 -29.16 2.66 -6.56
C LEU A 58 -29.20 2.16 -8.00
N ARG A 59 -29.84 2.88 -8.92
CA ARG A 59 -29.91 2.47 -10.34
C ARG A 59 -28.54 2.38 -10.99
N ALA A 60 -27.64 3.32 -10.70
CA ALA A 60 -26.27 3.29 -11.20
C ALA A 60 -25.54 2.03 -10.70
N ALA A 61 -25.64 1.74 -9.40
CA ALA A 61 -25.08 0.52 -8.82
C ALA A 61 -25.65 -0.77 -9.43
N LEU A 62 -26.98 -0.87 -9.56
CA LEU A 62 -27.62 -2.03 -10.19
C LEU A 62 -27.27 -2.15 -11.68
N ALA A 63 -27.03 -1.05 -12.38
CA ALA A 63 -26.58 -1.07 -13.78
C ALA A 63 -25.15 -1.61 -13.90
N ASP A 64 -24.24 -1.19 -13.02
CA ASP A 64 -22.88 -1.74 -12.94
C ASP A 64 -22.91 -3.26 -12.69
N LEU A 65 -23.70 -3.72 -11.71
CA LEU A 65 -23.84 -5.16 -11.41
C LEU A 65 -24.42 -5.96 -12.59
N ARG A 66 -25.35 -5.39 -13.36
CA ARG A 66 -25.84 -6.02 -14.60
C ARG A 66 -24.75 -6.05 -15.69
N GLY A 67 -23.95 -4.99 -15.80
CA GLY A 67 -22.80 -4.93 -16.71
C GLY A 67 -21.77 -6.00 -16.40
N ARG A 68 -21.56 -6.31 -15.11
CA ARG A 68 -20.73 -7.40 -14.61
C ARG A 68 -21.36 -8.79 -14.73
N GLY A 69 -22.62 -8.87 -15.17
CA GLY A 69 -23.35 -10.14 -15.30
C GLY A 69 -23.89 -10.72 -13.99
N LEU A 70 -23.72 -10.03 -12.85
CA LEU A 70 -24.16 -10.46 -11.51
C LEU A 70 -25.67 -10.35 -11.29
N LEU A 71 -26.33 -9.53 -12.10
CA LEU A 71 -27.78 -9.33 -12.10
C LEU A 71 -28.34 -9.44 -13.51
N GLU A 72 -29.59 -9.87 -13.62
CA GLU A 72 -30.37 -9.79 -14.85
C GLU A 72 -31.71 -9.11 -14.63
N THR A 73 -32.22 -8.45 -15.68
CA THR A 73 -33.55 -7.83 -15.65
C THR A 73 -34.53 -8.70 -16.43
N ARG A 74 -35.55 -9.21 -15.75
CA ARG A 74 -36.66 -9.94 -16.39
C ARG A 74 -37.85 -8.99 -16.64
N ARG A 75 -38.40 -8.97 -17.85
CA ARG A 75 -39.56 -8.15 -18.23
C ARG A 75 -40.89 -8.92 -18.02
N GLY A 76 -41.97 -8.22 -17.71
CA GLY A 76 -43.33 -8.79 -17.62
C GLY A 76 -44.00 -8.65 -16.25
N LYS A 77 -45.18 -9.25 -16.09
CA LYS A 77 -45.93 -9.29 -14.82
C LYS A 77 -45.20 -10.24 -13.86
N GLY A 78 -44.52 -9.69 -12.84
CA GLY A 78 -43.55 -10.41 -12.00
C GLY A 78 -42.09 -10.19 -12.40
N GLY A 79 -41.82 -9.28 -13.35
CA GLY A 79 -40.48 -8.84 -13.70
C GLY A 79 -39.77 -8.06 -12.60
N GLY A 80 -38.47 -7.85 -12.75
CA GLY A 80 -37.62 -7.22 -11.73
C GLY A 80 -36.14 -7.49 -11.97
N SER A 81 -35.31 -7.12 -11.00
CA SER A 81 -33.88 -7.47 -10.99
C SER A 81 -33.70 -8.79 -10.25
N PHE A 82 -33.02 -9.74 -10.87
CA PHE A 82 -32.73 -11.07 -10.33
C PHE A 82 -31.22 -11.25 -10.24
N VAL A 83 -30.77 -11.95 -9.21
CA VAL A 83 -29.38 -12.37 -9.09
C VAL A 83 -29.06 -13.39 -10.18
N LYS A 84 -27.89 -13.21 -10.79
CA LYS A 84 -27.33 -14.10 -11.80
C LYS A 84 -25.86 -14.31 -11.44
N ALA A 85 -25.54 -15.36 -10.69
CA ALA A 85 -24.19 -15.57 -10.18
C ALA A 85 -23.70 -16.98 -10.53
N SER A 86 -22.66 -17.06 -11.36
CA SER A 86 -21.81 -18.25 -11.43
C SER A 86 -20.49 -17.94 -10.71
N THR A 87 -20.09 -18.79 -9.76
CA THR A 87 -18.87 -18.61 -8.95
C THR A 87 -17.61 -18.45 -9.81
N GLY A 88 -17.58 -19.09 -10.98
CA GLY A 88 -16.45 -18.98 -11.92
C GLY A 88 -16.31 -17.60 -12.58
N ASP A 89 -17.43 -16.93 -12.87
CA ASP A 89 -17.41 -15.60 -13.48
C ASP A 89 -16.98 -14.52 -12.47
N ILE A 90 -17.36 -14.68 -11.19
CA ILE A 90 -16.95 -13.81 -10.08
C ILE A 90 -15.43 -13.86 -9.90
N ILE A 91 -14.85 -15.05 -9.76
CA ILE A 91 -13.39 -15.21 -9.53
C ILE A 91 -12.58 -14.60 -10.68
N LYS A 92 -13.04 -14.75 -11.92
CA LYS A 92 -12.38 -14.16 -13.08
C LYS A 92 -12.47 -12.62 -13.08
N ALA A 93 -13.66 -12.07 -12.82
CA ALA A 93 -13.87 -10.63 -12.74
C ALA A 93 -13.05 -9.99 -11.61
N GLU A 94 -12.90 -10.68 -10.47
CA GLU A 94 -12.12 -10.18 -9.34
C GLU A 94 -10.61 -10.29 -9.57
N ARG A 95 -10.13 -11.28 -10.32
CA ARG A 95 -8.73 -11.27 -10.78
C ARG A 95 -8.39 -10.04 -11.62
N GLU A 96 -9.31 -9.61 -12.49
CA GLU A 96 -9.16 -8.39 -13.27
C GLU A 96 -9.26 -7.14 -12.37
N SER A 97 -10.09 -7.18 -11.32
CA SER A 97 -10.26 -6.07 -10.36
C SER A 97 -9.03 -5.82 -9.48
N VAL A 98 -8.24 -6.86 -9.14
CA VAL A 98 -6.98 -6.72 -8.39
C VAL A 98 -6.03 -5.72 -9.06
N MET A 99 -5.98 -5.68 -10.40
CA MET A 99 -5.11 -4.78 -11.15
C MET A 99 -5.47 -3.30 -11.01
N ALA A 100 -6.70 -2.98 -10.56
CA ALA A 100 -7.14 -1.62 -10.30
C ALA A 100 -6.53 -1.04 -9.02
N TYR A 101 -6.05 -1.88 -8.10
CA TYR A 101 -5.38 -1.42 -6.88
C TYR A 101 -3.90 -1.16 -7.14
N SER A 102 -3.37 -0.12 -6.49
CA SER A 102 -1.91 0.03 -6.36
C SER A 102 -1.37 -0.96 -5.31
N LEU A 103 -0.07 -1.23 -5.36
CA LEU A 103 0.58 -2.09 -4.36
C LEU A 103 0.56 -1.45 -2.96
N ASP A 104 0.72 -0.12 -2.90
CA ASP A 104 0.61 0.64 -1.64
C ASP A 104 -0.79 0.53 -1.04
N ASP A 105 -1.85 0.66 -1.85
CA ASP A 105 -3.23 0.52 -1.37
C ASP A 105 -3.45 -0.87 -0.76
N LEU A 106 -3.03 -1.93 -1.44
CA LEU A 106 -3.17 -3.30 -0.96
C LEU A 106 -2.35 -3.55 0.31
N ARG A 107 -1.15 -2.97 0.42
CA ARG A 107 -0.31 -3.02 1.62
C ARG A 107 -0.99 -2.32 2.80
N ASP A 108 -1.54 -1.13 2.58
CA ASP A 108 -2.20 -0.35 3.63
C ASP A 108 -3.50 -1.04 4.08
N ILE A 109 -4.27 -1.59 3.14
CA ILE A 109 -5.44 -2.43 3.41
C ILE A 109 -5.06 -3.66 4.24
N ARG A 110 -3.96 -4.35 3.89
CA ARG A 110 -3.44 -5.49 4.65
C ARG A 110 -3.17 -5.10 6.10
N ASP A 111 -2.42 -4.03 6.31
CA ASP A 111 -2.01 -3.64 7.66
C ASP A 111 -3.21 -3.16 8.48
N TYR A 112 -4.13 -2.39 7.88
CA TYR A 112 -5.38 -1.99 8.52
C TYR A 112 -6.22 -3.19 8.96
N TRP A 113 -6.44 -4.15 8.05
CA TRP A 113 -7.26 -5.32 8.34
C TRP A 113 -6.60 -6.24 9.37
N ALA A 114 -5.28 -6.43 9.29
CA ALA A 114 -4.53 -7.20 10.28
C ALA A 114 -4.72 -6.60 11.68
N PHE A 115 -4.51 -5.29 11.86
CA PHE A 115 -4.70 -4.63 13.15
C PHE A 115 -6.13 -4.71 13.67
N LEU A 116 -7.11 -4.64 12.77
CA LEU A 116 -8.52 -4.82 13.12
C LEU A 116 -8.80 -6.24 13.64
N ALA A 117 -8.37 -7.27 12.89
CA ALA A 117 -8.54 -8.67 13.27
C ALA A 117 -7.79 -9.01 14.57
N GLY A 118 -6.56 -8.52 14.71
CA GLY A 118 -5.74 -8.67 15.90
C GLY A 118 -6.37 -8.04 17.15
N SER A 119 -6.90 -6.82 17.01
CA SER A 119 -7.61 -6.12 18.09
C SER A 119 -8.89 -6.85 18.48
N ALA A 120 -9.64 -7.37 17.50
CA ALA A 120 -10.82 -8.18 17.74
C ALA A 120 -10.49 -9.46 18.51
N ALA A 121 -9.47 -10.20 18.08
CA ALA A 121 -9.03 -11.44 18.70
C ALA A 121 -8.54 -11.24 20.14
N ALA A 122 -7.71 -10.22 20.40
CA ALA A 122 -7.27 -9.89 21.75
C ALA A 122 -8.44 -9.58 22.67
N ALA A 123 -9.36 -8.73 22.21
CA ALA A 123 -10.52 -8.32 22.99
C ALA A 123 -11.55 -9.45 23.18
N ALA A 124 -11.59 -10.44 22.28
CA ALA A 124 -12.35 -11.67 22.46
C ALA A 124 -11.70 -12.57 23.54
N ALA A 125 -10.37 -12.70 23.53
CA ALA A 125 -9.61 -13.47 24.52
C ALA A 125 -9.80 -12.93 25.96
N GLU A 126 -9.76 -11.61 26.14
CA GLU A 126 -10.05 -10.96 27.43
C GLU A 126 -11.47 -11.25 27.98
N ARG A 127 -12.39 -11.63 27.09
CA ARG A 127 -13.79 -11.93 27.41
C ARG A 127 -14.13 -13.41 27.35
N SER A 128 -13.15 -14.29 27.12
CA SER A 128 -13.36 -15.73 26.88
C SER A 128 -14.19 -16.40 27.98
N GLY A 129 -14.00 -16.03 29.25
CA GLY A 129 -14.78 -16.54 30.38
C GLY A 129 -16.26 -16.09 30.43
N ARG A 130 -16.68 -15.17 29.55
CA ARG A 130 -18.06 -14.65 29.46
C ARG A 130 -18.73 -14.94 28.11
N LEU A 131 -17.99 -15.50 27.15
CA LEU A 131 -18.44 -15.75 25.78
C LEU A 131 -18.59 -17.25 25.54
N SER A 132 -19.65 -17.65 24.86
CA SER A 132 -19.73 -19.00 24.29
C SER A 132 -18.93 -19.02 22.98
N LEU A 133 -17.77 -19.66 23.00
CA LEU A 133 -16.92 -19.81 21.80
C LEU A 133 -17.36 -20.95 20.88
N ALA A 134 -18.42 -21.68 21.21
CA ALA A 134 -18.89 -22.83 20.44
C ALA A 134 -19.24 -22.47 18.98
N ARG A 135 -19.82 -21.29 18.77
CA ARG A 135 -20.16 -20.79 17.44
C ARG A 135 -18.91 -20.45 16.63
N LEU A 136 -17.98 -19.70 17.21
CA LEU A 136 -16.71 -19.34 16.57
C LEU A 136 -15.87 -20.59 16.24
N ALA A 137 -15.78 -21.53 17.19
CA ALA A 137 -15.09 -22.82 16.99
C ALA A 137 -15.74 -23.65 15.88
N SER A 138 -17.08 -23.68 15.82
CA SER A 138 -17.79 -24.37 14.73
C SER A 138 -17.52 -23.72 13.36
N MET A 139 -17.32 -22.41 13.29
CA MET A 139 -17.04 -21.72 12.03
C MET A 139 -15.60 -21.96 11.55
N ALA A 140 -14.63 -22.01 12.47
CA ALA A 140 -13.23 -22.26 12.15
C ALA A 140 -12.99 -23.53 11.30
N GLY A 141 -13.79 -24.59 11.52
CA GLY A 141 -13.68 -25.85 10.77
C GLY A 141 -14.53 -25.94 9.50
N LYS A 142 -15.43 -24.99 9.22
CA LYS A 142 -16.36 -25.11 8.08
C LYS A 142 -15.67 -25.00 6.73
N ILE A 143 -14.61 -24.20 6.66
CA ILE A 143 -13.86 -23.97 5.43
C ILE A 143 -13.24 -25.26 4.87
N GLU A 144 -12.87 -26.23 5.73
CA GLU A 144 -12.40 -27.57 5.31
C GLU A 144 -13.46 -28.39 4.56
N SER A 145 -14.74 -28.14 4.86
CA SER A 145 -15.88 -28.87 4.30
C SER A 145 -16.51 -28.17 3.09
N ALA A 146 -15.93 -27.08 2.62
CA ALA A 146 -16.48 -26.31 1.51
C ALA A 146 -16.41 -27.11 0.19
N GLU A 147 -17.54 -27.24 -0.50
CA GLU A 147 -17.66 -28.00 -1.75
C GLU A 147 -17.17 -27.21 -2.97
N ASP A 148 -17.21 -25.88 -2.88
CA ASP A 148 -16.78 -24.96 -3.93
C ASP A 148 -16.17 -23.67 -3.34
N SER A 149 -15.53 -22.87 -4.19
CA SER A 149 -14.90 -21.61 -3.79
C SER A 149 -15.88 -20.61 -3.20
N ALA A 150 -17.15 -20.59 -3.63
CA ALA A 150 -18.15 -19.67 -3.08
C ALA A 150 -18.53 -20.05 -1.66
N GLN A 151 -18.68 -21.34 -1.37
CA GLN A 151 -18.91 -21.82 -0.03
C GLN A 151 -17.73 -21.52 0.89
N ALA A 152 -16.52 -21.66 0.37
CA ALA A 152 -15.29 -21.39 1.09
C ALA A 152 -15.14 -19.89 1.42
N ILE A 153 -15.39 -18.98 0.45
CA ILE A 153 -15.52 -17.52 0.69
C ILE A 153 -16.49 -17.25 1.83
N ARG A 154 -17.70 -17.83 1.76
CA ARG A 154 -18.73 -17.63 2.77
C ARG A 154 -18.30 -18.04 4.17
N ASP A 155 -17.70 -19.22 4.28
CA ASP A 155 -17.35 -19.78 5.58
C ASP A 155 -16.18 -19.02 6.23
N ASP A 156 -15.20 -18.61 5.44
CA ASP A 156 -14.10 -17.75 5.87
C ASP A 156 -14.58 -16.37 6.34
N SER A 157 -15.35 -15.67 5.51
CA SER A 157 -15.90 -14.36 5.88
C SER A 157 -16.78 -14.41 7.12
N ARG A 158 -17.57 -15.49 7.29
CA ARG A 158 -18.37 -15.70 8.50
C ARG A 158 -17.52 -15.89 9.74
N PHE A 159 -16.40 -16.61 9.63
CA PHE A 159 -15.45 -16.75 10.74
C PHE A 159 -14.90 -15.39 11.16
N HIS A 160 -14.40 -14.58 10.23
CA HIS A 160 -13.85 -13.26 10.56
C HIS A 160 -14.90 -12.31 11.17
N ILE A 161 -16.11 -12.28 10.62
CA ILE A 161 -17.21 -11.46 11.17
C ILE A 161 -17.58 -11.91 12.59
N GLU A 162 -17.61 -13.23 12.85
CA GLU A 162 -17.88 -13.78 14.19
C GLU A 162 -16.74 -13.48 15.17
N LEU A 163 -15.48 -13.53 14.71
CA LEU A 163 -14.31 -13.14 15.50
C LEU A 163 -14.43 -11.67 15.93
N ALA A 164 -14.76 -10.78 14.98
CA ALA A 164 -14.99 -9.37 15.25
C ALA A 164 -16.18 -9.14 16.20
N ALA A 165 -17.27 -9.89 16.06
CA ALA A 165 -18.42 -9.85 16.97
C ALA A 165 -18.13 -10.42 18.38
N SER A 166 -17.13 -11.31 18.50
CA SER A 166 -16.69 -11.88 19.77
C SER A 166 -15.85 -10.89 20.59
N SER A 167 -15.18 -9.94 19.94
CA SER A 167 -14.86 -8.67 20.61
C SER A 167 -16.20 -7.99 20.90
N GLY A 168 -16.56 -7.50 22.08
CA GLY A 168 -17.88 -6.88 22.29
C GLY A 168 -18.14 -5.54 21.54
N SER A 169 -17.48 -5.26 20.41
CA SER A 169 -17.48 -3.98 19.70
C SER A 169 -18.24 -4.07 18.37
N VAL A 170 -19.45 -3.51 18.34
CA VAL A 170 -20.23 -3.35 17.10
C VAL A 170 -19.47 -2.57 16.04
N ARG A 171 -18.57 -1.65 16.43
CA ARG A 171 -17.76 -0.88 15.48
C ARG A 171 -16.76 -1.79 14.77
N LEU A 172 -16.05 -2.65 15.50
CA LEU A 172 -15.11 -3.61 14.90
C LEU A 172 -15.85 -4.59 13.98
N THR A 173 -17.04 -5.08 14.36
CA THR A 173 -17.84 -5.94 13.50
C THR A 173 -18.24 -5.25 12.19
N ARG A 174 -18.63 -3.97 12.24
CA ARG A 174 -19.00 -3.22 11.03
C ARG A 174 -17.81 -2.98 10.10
N GLU A 175 -16.66 -2.62 10.65
CA GLU A 175 -15.44 -2.42 9.88
C GLU A 175 -14.95 -3.76 9.28
N GLU A 176 -15.04 -4.87 10.01
CA GLU A 176 -14.75 -6.20 9.47
C GLU A 176 -15.67 -6.54 8.30
N MET A 177 -16.99 -6.33 8.44
CA MET A 177 -17.93 -6.54 7.33
C MET A 177 -17.59 -5.68 6.10
N ALA A 178 -17.10 -4.46 6.31
CA ALA A 178 -16.66 -3.58 5.23
C ALA A 178 -15.37 -4.09 4.57
N MET A 179 -14.42 -4.62 5.34
CA MET A 179 -13.19 -5.25 4.83
C MET A 179 -13.51 -6.49 4.00
N GLN A 180 -14.33 -7.37 4.55
CA GLN A 180 -14.86 -8.55 3.89
C GLN A 180 -15.50 -8.20 2.53
N ALA A 181 -16.30 -7.14 2.48
CA ALA A 181 -16.89 -6.65 1.23
C ALA A 181 -15.89 -6.00 0.25
N GLN A 182 -14.74 -5.52 0.74
CA GLN A 182 -13.71 -4.89 -0.08
C GLN A 182 -12.78 -5.92 -0.71
N VAL A 183 -12.25 -6.82 0.11
CA VAL A 183 -11.12 -7.68 -0.24
C VAL A 183 -11.39 -9.16 -0.14
N GLY A 184 -12.48 -9.58 0.50
CA GLY A 184 -12.89 -10.99 0.58
C GLY A 184 -12.76 -11.67 -0.78
N PRO A 185 -13.47 -11.22 -1.83
CA PRO A 185 -13.39 -11.86 -3.15
C PRO A 185 -11.99 -11.88 -3.79
N LEU A 186 -11.12 -10.91 -3.47
CA LEU A 186 -9.76 -10.83 -4.01
C LEU A 186 -8.86 -11.94 -3.45
N ILE A 187 -9.01 -12.27 -2.15
CA ILE A 187 -8.28 -13.36 -1.48
C ILE A 187 -8.54 -14.67 -2.21
N TRP A 188 -9.78 -14.88 -2.63
CA TRP A 188 -10.24 -16.09 -3.32
C TRP A 188 -9.97 -16.09 -4.83
N ALA A 189 -9.49 -14.96 -5.38
CA ALA A 189 -9.00 -14.90 -6.75
C ALA A 189 -7.52 -15.33 -6.88
N ALA A 190 -6.76 -15.34 -5.78
CA ALA A 190 -5.33 -15.69 -5.75
C ALA A 190 -5.08 -17.20 -5.92
N PRO A 191 -4.21 -17.64 -6.85
CA PRO A 191 -3.96 -19.06 -7.10
C PRO A 191 -2.92 -19.63 -6.14
N ALA A 192 -3.34 -20.25 -5.03
CA ALA A 192 -2.67 -21.38 -4.36
C ALA A 192 -3.37 -21.71 -3.02
N GLY A 193 -3.82 -22.96 -2.91
CA GLY A 193 -4.02 -23.75 -1.68
C GLY A 193 -4.39 -23.03 -0.38
N TYR A 194 -5.67 -23.10 -0.04
CA TYR A 194 -6.27 -22.72 1.26
C TYR A 194 -5.87 -23.65 2.43
N GLY A 195 -4.76 -24.38 2.30
CA GLY A 195 -4.50 -25.63 3.03
C GLY A 195 -4.47 -25.50 4.55
N ASN A 196 -4.24 -24.29 5.07
CA ASN A 196 -4.02 -24.08 6.49
C ASN A 196 -5.06 -23.15 7.14
N ALA A 197 -6.00 -22.56 6.40
CA ALA A 197 -6.94 -21.54 6.95
C ALA A 197 -7.76 -22.08 8.13
N ALA A 198 -8.30 -23.30 8.04
CA ALA A 198 -9.01 -23.92 9.15
C ALA A 198 -8.12 -24.16 10.38
N SER A 199 -6.88 -24.60 10.16
CA SER A 199 -5.91 -24.82 11.24
C SER A 199 -5.48 -23.51 11.91
N GLU A 200 -5.33 -22.43 11.13
CA GLU A 200 -5.02 -21.08 11.59
C GLU A 200 -6.20 -20.50 12.39
N HIS A 201 -7.42 -20.61 11.85
CA HIS A 201 -8.66 -20.24 12.55
C HIS A 201 -8.79 -21.00 13.87
N ALA A 202 -8.54 -22.31 13.88
CA ALA A 202 -8.58 -23.13 15.09
C ALA A 202 -7.53 -22.68 16.12
N ALA A 203 -6.32 -22.34 15.69
CA ALA A 203 -5.27 -21.83 16.56
C ALA A 203 -5.64 -20.47 17.19
N ILE A 204 -6.30 -19.58 16.43
CA ILE A 204 -6.84 -18.32 16.94
C ILE A 204 -7.90 -18.58 18.01
N VAL A 205 -8.86 -19.49 17.73
CA VAL A 205 -9.91 -19.86 18.68
C VAL A 205 -9.32 -20.44 19.96
N GLU A 206 -8.28 -21.26 19.87
CA GLU A 206 -7.61 -21.84 21.03
C GLU A 206 -6.90 -20.77 21.88
N ALA A 207 -6.23 -19.81 21.24
CA ALA A 207 -5.62 -18.67 21.94
C ALA A 207 -6.69 -17.83 22.67
N ILE A 208 -7.84 -17.59 22.02
CA ILE A 208 -8.99 -16.92 22.65
C ILE A 208 -9.52 -17.74 23.83
N ARG A 209 -9.72 -19.04 23.65
CA ARG A 209 -10.24 -19.96 24.68
C ARG A 209 -9.35 -20.02 25.91
N SER A 210 -8.04 -19.94 25.73
CA SER A 210 -7.06 -19.89 26.82
C SER A 210 -6.93 -18.49 27.47
N GLY A 211 -7.57 -17.47 26.90
CA GLY A 211 -7.49 -16.08 27.39
C GLY A 211 -6.17 -15.38 27.05
N ASP A 212 -5.37 -15.95 26.15
CA ASP A 212 -4.08 -15.39 25.73
C ASP A 212 -4.29 -14.34 24.64
N GLY A 213 -4.56 -13.10 25.06
CA GLY A 213 -4.83 -11.99 24.15
C GLY A 213 -3.64 -11.62 23.25
N THR A 214 -2.40 -11.77 23.74
CA THR A 214 -1.19 -11.47 22.96
C THR A 214 -1.02 -12.49 21.84
N ARG A 215 -1.17 -13.79 22.13
CA ARG A 215 -1.10 -14.84 21.11
C ARG A 215 -2.27 -14.76 20.14
N ALA A 216 -3.49 -14.52 20.63
CA ALA A 216 -4.68 -14.40 19.78
C ALA A 216 -4.53 -13.25 18.78
N ARG A 217 -3.99 -12.11 19.23
CA ARG A 217 -3.65 -10.98 18.37
C ARG A 217 -2.66 -11.37 17.29
N ALA A 218 -1.50 -11.90 17.67
CA ALA A 218 -0.44 -12.24 16.73
C ALA A 218 -0.94 -13.20 15.65
N LEU A 219 -1.62 -14.29 16.04
CA LEU A 219 -2.15 -15.27 15.11
C LEU A 219 -3.18 -14.68 14.13
N ALA A 220 -4.08 -13.81 14.61
CA ALA A 220 -5.07 -13.17 13.75
C ALA A 220 -4.46 -12.15 12.78
N GLU A 221 -3.48 -11.36 13.24
CA GLU A 221 -2.76 -10.43 12.37
C GLU A 221 -1.96 -11.20 11.30
N ASP A 222 -1.28 -12.28 11.67
CA ASP A 222 -0.46 -13.07 10.75
C ASP A 222 -1.29 -13.80 9.70
N HIS A 223 -2.44 -14.35 10.09
CA HIS A 223 -3.41 -14.96 9.18
C HIS A 223 -3.89 -13.95 8.12
N VAL A 224 -4.35 -12.76 8.54
CA VAL A 224 -4.80 -11.72 7.60
C VAL A 224 -3.66 -11.20 6.71
N ARG A 225 -2.45 -11.03 7.27
CA ARG A 225 -1.27 -10.67 6.48
C ARG A 225 -0.98 -11.72 5.42
N ALA A 226 -1.04 -13.01 5.77
CA ALA A 226 -0.80 -14.10 4.85
C ALA A 226 -1.81 -14.08 3.69
N ASP A 227 -3.11 -13.88 3.98
CA ASP A 227 -4.15 -13.79 2.95
C ASP A 227 -3.91 -12.64 1.96
N MET A 228 -3.67 -11.44 2.48
CA MET A 228 -3.43 -10.27 1.64
C MET A 228 -2.07 -10.30 0.93
N ASN A 229 -1.06 -10.98 1.49
CA ASN A 229 0.19 -11.23 0.77
C ASN A 229 -0.05 -12.04 -0.51
N ARG A 230 -1.01 -12.98 -0.52
CA ARG A 230 -1.38 -13.71 -1.75
C ARG A 230 -2.05 -12.80 -2.78
N VAL A 231 -2.86 -11.83 -2.33
CA VAL A 231 -3.47 -10.81 -3.22
C VAL A 231 -2.38 -9.91 -3.81
N LEU A 232 -1.42 -9.48 -2.99
CA LEU A 232 -0.24 -8.74 -3.44
C LEU A 232 0.59 -9.54 -4.45
N ASP A 233 0.90 -10.81 -4.17
CA ASP A 233 1.64 -11.69 -5.07
C ASP A 233 0.90 -11.86 -6.42
N LEU A 234 -0.43 -12.01 -6.38
CA LEU A 234 -1.28 -12.02 -7.57
C LEU A 234 -1.17 -10.70 -8.35
N ARG A 235 -1.25 -9.55 -7.68
CA ARG A 235 -1.11 -8.22 -8.28
C ARG A 235 0.26 -8.00 -8.93
N MET A 236 1.30 -8.57 -8.33
CA MET A 236 2.66 -8.56 -8.85
C MET A 236 2.87 -9.62 -9.94
N SER A 237 1.86 -10.43 -10.25
CA SER A 237 1.88 -11.57 -11.19
C SER A 237 3.03 -12.56 -10.96
N VAL A 238 3.31 -12.81 -9.68
CA VAL A 238 4.21 -13.87 -9.25
C VAL A 238 3.40 -15.16 -9.28
N ASP A 239 3.18 -15.68 -10.48
CA ASP A 239 2.51 -16.96 -10.64
C ASP A 239 3.44 -18.08 -10.13
N ALA A 240 2.98 -18.85 -9.14
CA ALA A 240 3.69 -20.00 -8.58
C ALA A 240 3.97 -21.11 -9.61
N SER A 241 3.36 -21.04 -10.79
CA SER A 241 3.60 -21.90 -11.95
C SER A 241 4.89 -21.57 -12.71
N ARG A 242 5.60 -20.48 -12.36
CA ARG A 242 6.86 -20.06 -13.02
C ARG A 242 8.13 -20.62 -12.35
N LYS A 243 8.04 -21.71 -11.57
CA LYS A 243 9.19 -22.33 -10.90
C LYS A 243 10.36 -22.65 -11.85
N ASP A 244 10.06 -22.98 -13.12
CA ASP A 244 11.08 -23.30 -14.13
C ASP A 244 11.75 -22.05 -14.75
N ALA A 245 11.17 -20.85 -14.59
CA ALA A 245 11.61 -19.62 -15.26
C ALA A 245 12.79 -18.89 -14.59
N PHE A 246 13.14 -19.29 -13.35
CA PHE A 246 14.17 -18.66 -12.52
C PHE A 246 15.50 -19.44 -12.52
N THR A 247 15.66 -20.40 -13.42
CA THR A 247 16.83 -21.30 -13.47
C THR A 247 17.94 -20.86 -14.43
N ASP A 248 17.75 -19.77 -15.18
CA ASP A 248 18.74 -19.23 -16.14
C ASP A 248 19.63 -18.14 -15.48
N PRO A 249 20.91 -18.44 -15.17
CA PRO A 249 21.82 -17.49 -14.54
C PRO A 249 22.15 -16.28 -15.43
N ALA A 250 22.09 -16.42 -16.77
CA ALA A 250 22.35 -15.32 -17.68
C ALA A 250 21.22 -14.30 -17.67
N LYS A 251 19.97 -14.78 -17.51
CA LYS A 251 18.80 -13.91 -17.30
C LYS A 251 18.86 -13.23 -15.94
N GLU A 252 19.14 -13.95 -14.86
CA GLU A 252 19.30 -13.35 -13.53
C GLU A 252 20.33 -12.21 -13.55
N LYS A 253 21.52 -12.46 -14.09
CA LYS A 253 22.59 -11.45 -14.21
C LYS A 253 22.15 -10.21 -15.00
N ARG A 254 21.35 -10.39 -16.05
CA ARG A 254 20.81 -9.29 -16.86
C ARG A 254 19.85 -8.42 -16.07
N GLU A 255 18.91 -9.03 -15.34
CA GLU A 255 17.92 -8.30 -14.55
C GLU A 255 18.57 -7.57 -13.36
N VAL A 256 19.56 -8.19 -12.71
CA VAL A 256 20.40 -7.54 -11.70
C VAL A 256 21.10 -6.30 -12.28
N ALA A 257 21.72 -6.41 -13.45
CA ALA A 257 22.38 -5.28 -14.09
C ALA A 257 21.41 -4.14 -14.46
N LEU A 258 20.16 -4.48 -14.83
CA LEU A 258 19.12 -3.47 -15.11
C LEU A 258 18.67 -2.75 -13.82
N ILE A 259 18.59 -3.46 -12.69
CA ILE A 259 18.35 -2.85 -11.37
C ILE A 259 19.51 -1.91 -11.01
N GLU A 260 20.76 -2.35 -11.16
CA GLU A 260 21.96 -1.52 -10.93
C GLU A 260 21.94 -0.25 -11.80
N SER A 261 21.68 -0.38 -13.11
CA SER A 261 21.59 0.75 -14.03
C SER A 261 20.47 1.73 -13.67
N PHE A 262 19.32 1.25 -13.20
CA PHE A 262 18.25 2.13 -12.71
C PHE A 262 18.69 2.92 -11.47
N VAL A 263 19.34 2.25 -10.52
CA VAL A 263 19.81 2.88 -9.29
C VAL A 263 20.89 3.93 -9.59
N GLU A 264 21.78 3.68 -10.55
CA GLU A 264 22.73 4.67 -11.08
C GLU A 264 22.00 5.86 -11.72
N LEU A 265 21.04 5.62 -12.62
CA LEU A 265 20.24 6.66 -13.26
C LEU A 265 19.52 7.55 -12.23
N LEU A 266 18.98 6.93 -11.18
CA LEU A 266 18.31 7.65 -10.10
C LEU A 266 19.29 8.54 -9.33
N ALA A 267 20.46 8.02 -8.95
CA ALA A 267 21.51 8.77 -8.26
C ALA A 267 21.98 9.97 -9.09
N ASP A 268 22.24 9.76 -10.38
CA ASP A 268 22.71 10.78 -11.31
C ASP A 268 21.66 11.86 -11.53
N THR A 269 20.38 11.47 -11.66
CA THR A 269 19.26 12.40 -11.81
C THR A 269 19.11 13.27 -10.58
N ALA A 270 19.11 12.66 -9.37
CA ALA A 270 19.01 13.40 -8.13
C ALA A 270 20.20 14.35 -7.93
N THR A 271 21.42 13.86 -8.16
CA THR A 271 22.65 14.66 -8.00
C THR A 271 22.70 15.82 -8.99
N THR A 272 22.33 15.60 -10.25
CA THR A 272 22.30 16.65 -11.28
C THR A 272 21.24 17.70 -10.95
N SER A 273 20.06 17.26 -10.50
CA SER A 273 18.98 18.15 -10.04
C SER A 273 19.42 19.02 -8.86
N ILE A 274 20.07 18.41 -7.85
CA ILE A 274 20.60 19.13 -6.68
C ILE A 274 21.64 20.16 -7.12
N ARG A 275 22.58 19.81 -8.00
CA ARG A 275 23.59 20.76 -8.50
C ARG A 275 22.95 21.95 -9.22
N ALA A 276 21.96 21.71 -10.08
CA ALA A 276 21.27 22.78 -10.80
C ALA A 276 20.55 23.76 -9.86
N ILE A 277 19.93 23.26 -8.78
CA ILE A 277 19.27 24.10 -7.78
C ILE A 277 20.30 24.79 -6.89
N GLU A 278 21.38 24.11 -6.49
CA GLU A 278 22.50 24.70 -5.75
C GLU A 278 23.11 25.89 -6.51
N ASP A 279 23.33 25.77 -7.82
CA ASP A 279 23.83 26.87 -8.65
C ASP A 279 22.85 28.06 -8.63
N ALA A 280 21.55 27.79 -8.72
CA ALA A 280 20.54 28.84 -8.61
C ALA A 280 20.56 29.52 -7.24
N VAL A 281 20.71 28.75 -6.15
CA VAL A 281 20.84 29.28 -4.78
C VAL A 281 22.07 30.18 -4.68
N ARG A 282 23.24 29.73 -5.16
CA ARG A 282 24.49 30.51 -5.15
C ARG A 282 24.35 31.82 -5.94
N VAL A 283 23.70 31.79 -7.11
CA VAL A 283 23.47 32.98 -7.93
C VAL A 283 22.52 33.98 -7.24
N GLN A 284 21.45 33.50 -6.61
CA GLN A 284 20.42 34.37 -6.02
C GLN A 284 20.80 34.91 -4.64
N LEU A 285 21.47 34.09 -3.83
CA LEU A 285 21.89 34.48 -2.49
C LEU A 285 23.24 35.21 -2.52
N GLY A 286 24.14 34.92 -3.46
CA GLY A 286 25.41 35.66 -3.58
C GLY A 286 26.14 35.71 -2.24
N SER A 287 26.51 36.90 -1.76
CA SER A 287 27.03 37.17 -0.41
C SER A 287 25.99 37.80 0.54
N LYS A 288 24.69 37.66 0.22
CA LYS A 288 23.61 38.18 1.07
C LYS A 288 23.57 37.40 2.39
N ARG A 289 23.11 38.04 3.46
CA ARG A 289 22.96 37.44 4.80
C ARG A 289 21.56 36.90 5.10
N GLU A 290 20.59 37.19 4.24
CA GLU A 290 19.20 36.73 4.35
C GLU A 290 18.59 36.54 2.95
N ALA A 291 17.69 35.57 2.82
CA ALA A 291 16.95 35.32 1.59
C ALA A 291 15.68 36.19 1.54
N ASP A 292 15.57 37.07 0.53
CA ASP A 292 14.34 37.80 0.26
C ASP A 292 13.34 36.96 -0.58
N SER A 293 12.07 37.37 -0.59
CA SER A 293 11.00 36.66 -1.32
C SER A 293 11.29 36.52 -2.81
N SER A 294 11.96 37.51 -3.43
CA SER A 294 12.30 37.47 -4.85
C SER A 294 13.37 36.43 -5.15
N ALA A 295 14.37 36.29 -4.27
CA ALA A 295 15.39 35.25 -4.37
C ALA A 295 14.77 33.85 -4.26
N LEU A 296 13.87 33.65 -3.29
CA LEU A 296 13.16 32.37 -3.13
C LEU A 296 12.24 32.04 -4.31
N ASP A 297 11.58 33.02 -4.90
CA ASP A 297 10.75 32.80 -6.10
C ASP A 297 11.61 32.43 -7.32
N ALA A 298 12.78 33.03 -7.47
CA ALA A 298 13.74 32.67 -8.52
C ALA A 298 14.30 31.25 -8.32
N ILE A 299 14.68 30.90 -7.07
CA ILE A 299 15.14 29.55 -6.71
C ILE A 299 14.02 28.54 -6.97
N TYR A 300 12.78 28.81 -6.55
CA TYR A 300 11.64 27.94 -6.83
C TYR A 300 11.40 27.76 -8.33
N GLY A 301 11.56 28.82 -9.13
CA GLY A 301 11.50 28.72 -10.59
C GLY A 301 12.55 27.77 -11.17
N ALA A 302 13.76 27.74 -10.61
CA ALA A 302 14.77 26.74 -10.94
C ALA A 302 14.35 25.34 -10.49
N SER A 303 13.94 25.17 -9.23
CA SER A 303 13.44 23.89 -8.68
C SER A 303 12.33 23.29 -9.54
N ARG A 304 11.36 24.11 -9.99
CA ARG A 304 10.26 23.67 -10.85
C ARG A 304 10.75 23.17 -12.21
N ARG A 305 11.64 23.91 -12.90
CA ARG A 305 12.18 23.50 -14.21
C ARG A 305 13.02 22.23 -14.10
N THR A 306 13.82 22.14 -13.04
CA THR A 306 14.60 20.94 -12.73
C THR A 306 13.70 19.74 -12.53
N LEU A 307 12.65 19.88 -11.70
CA LEU A 307 11.71 18.80 -11.43
C LEU A 307 10.90 18.41 -12.68
N GLU A 308 10.48 19.36 -13.51
CA GLU A 308 9.76 19.10 -14.76
C GLU A 308 10.51 18.13 -15.69
N GLY A 309 11.83 18.23 -15.77
CA GLY A 309 12.67 17.31 -16.53
C GLY A 309 12.98 15.97 -15.84
N ALA A 310 12.71 15.86 -14.55
CA ALA A 310 13.11 14.72 -13.72
C ALA A 310 11.93 13.84 -13.28
N VAL A 311 10.69 14.30 -13.37
CA VAL A 311 9.49 13.46 -13.14
C VAL A 311 9.40 12.40 -14.26
N PRO A 312 9.12 11.12 -13.95
CA PRO A 312 8.65 10.59 -12.66
C PRO A 312 9.74 10.04 -11.74
N LEU A 313 11.03 10.17 -12.07
CA LEU A 313 12.11 9.67 -11.19
C LEU A 313 12.17 10.45 -9.87
N LEU A 314 12.01 11.77 -9.93
CA LEU A 314 11.90 12.63 -8.75
C LEU A 314 10.44 13.03 -8.52
N TYR A 315 10.05 13.05 -7.25
CA TYR A 315 8.74 13.49 -6.78
C TYR A 315 8.75 14.95 -6.34
N GLY A 316 9.81 15.36 -5.65
CA GLY A 316 10.00 16.71 -5.15
C GLY A 316 11.45 17.14 -5.30
N ALA A 317 11.67 18.44 -5.43
CA ALA A 317 13.01 19.02 -5.37
C ALA A 317 12.93 20.49 -4.96
N GLY A 318 13.94 20.96 -4.24
CA GLY A 318 14.00 22.36 -3.88
C GLY A 318 15.08 22.72 -2.88
N PHE A 319 14.88 23.88 -2.28
CA PHE A 319 15.77 24.47 -1.31
C PHE A 319 15.02 24.85 -0.04
N LEU A 320 15.59 24.47 1.11
CA LEU A 320 15.19 24.89 2.44
C LEU A 320 16.28 25.79 3.02
N PRO A 321 16.00 27.06 3.34
CA PRO A 321 16.99 27.92 3.98
C PRO A 321 17.34 27.43 5.38
N ASP A 322 18.57 27.67 5.82
CA ASP A 322 18.96 27.39 7.20
C ASP A 322 18.32 28.41 8.15
N THR A 323 18.00 27.99 9.37
CA THR A 323 17.37 28.85 10.39
C THR A 323 18.18 30.11 10.71
N ALA A 324 19.52 30.06 10.57
CA ALA A 324 20.39 31.21 10.75
C ALA A 324 20.26 32.26 9.61
N PHE A 325 19.67 31.88 8.47
CA PHE A 325 19.50 32.69 7.27
C PHE A 325 18.08 33.29 7.12
N GLY A 326 17.25 33.16 8.17
CA GLY A 326 15.90 33.73 8.30
C GLY A 326 14.76 32.76 7.96
N HIS A 327 13.55 33.01 8.50
CA HIS A 327 12.32 32.23 8.19
C HIS A 327 11.70 32.60 6.84
N ALA A 328 12.53 32.80 5.82
CA ALA A 328 12.05 32.90 4.45
C ALA A 328 11.54 31.50 4.05
N GLY A 329 10.32 31.36 3.54
CA GLY A 329 9.72 30.05 3.29
C GLY A 329 10.54 29.11 2.36
N ALA A 330 10.13 27.85 2.23
CA ALA A 330 10.85 26.90 1.38
C ALA A 330 10.63 27.20 -0.12
N ALA A 331 11.69 27.05 -0.91
CA ALA A 331 11.63 27.10 -2.37
C ALA A 331 11.53 25.66 -2.93
N TRP A 332 10.40 25.00 -2.61
CA TRP A 332 10.19 23.58 -2.88
C TRP A 332 9.08 23.33 -3.89
N CYS A 333 9.34 22.46 -4.88
CA CYS A 333 8.36 22.01 -5.86
C CYS A 333 8.13 20.50 -5.72
N HIS A 334 6.89 20.05 -5.89
CA HIS A 334 6.55 18.63 -5.92
C HIS A 334 5.47 18.31 -6.97
N ALA A 335 5.36 17.03 -7.35
CA ALA A 335 4.51 16.52 -8.43
C ALA A 335 3.52 15.44 -7.93
N PRO A 336 2.46 15.80 -7.16
CA PRO A 336 1.56 14.85 -6.50
C PRO A 336 0.82 13.88 -7.45
N ALA A 337 0.57 14.29 -8.69
CA ALA A 337 -0.09 13.50 -9.73
C ALA A 337 0.72 13.48 -11.03
N GLY A 338 2.06 13.55 -10.94
CA GLY A 338 2.97 13.51 -12.09
C GLY A 338 3.26 14.87 -12.75
N PRO A 339 3.84 14.91 -13.96
CA PRO A 339 4.50 16.11 -14.51
C PRO A 339 3.60 17.34 -14.66
N GLN A 340 2.30 17.13 -14.87
CA GLN A 340 1.33 18.22 -15.05
C GLN A 340 0.86 18.84 -13.72
N SER A 341 1.19 18.20 -12.59
CA SER A 341 0.73 18.58 -11.25
C SER A 341 1.74 19.39 -10.44
N LEU A 342 2.84 19.82 -11.07
CA LEU A 342 3.91 20.56 -10.42
C LEU A 342 3.35 21.77 -9.66
N GLN A 343 3.61 21.83 -8.36
CA GLN A 343 3.17 22.92 -7.49
C GLN A 343 4.18 23.20 -6.37
N ARG A 344 4.05 24.38 -5.73
CA ARG A 344 4.87 24.77 -4.58
C ARG A 344 4.38 24.03 -3.33
N LEU A 345 5.30 23.39 -2.62
CA LEU A 345 5.00 22.83 -1.29
C LEU A 345 5.03 23.96 -0.26
N VAL A 346 4.01 24.01 0.59
CA VAL A 346 3.91 24.97 1.69
C VAL A 346 4.14 24.23 3.00
N ILE A 347 5.26 24.54 3.66
CA ILE A 347 5.67 23.93 4.92
C ILE A 347 5.13 24.78 6.08
N ASP A 348 4.50 24.13 7.05
CA ASP A 348 4.12 24.75 8.32
C ASP A 348 5.34 24.72 9.27
N TRP A 349 6.10 25.81 9.28
CA TRP A 349 7.37 25.91 10.02
C TRP A 349 7.22 25.78 11.54
N ASP A 350 6.02 26.05 12.09
CA ASP A 350 5.76 25.87 13.53
C ASP A 350 5.82 24.40 13.95
N LEU A 351 5.69 23.48 12.99
CA LEU A 351 5.67 22.04 13.19
C LEU A 351 6.84 21.32 12.51
N TYR A 352 7.67 22.06 11.78
CA TYR A 352 8.76 21.50 10.99
C TYR A 352 10.11 21.82 11.63
N ASP A 353 10.61 20.89 12.44
CA ASP A 353 11.95 20.99 13.01
C ASP A 353 13.00 20.40 12.04
N ILE A 354 13.60 21.27 11.22
CA ILE A 354 14.67 20.89 10.28
C ILE A 354 15.86 20.24 11.01
N GLY A 355 16.09 20.53 12.30
CA GLY A 355 17.23 19.99 13.05
C GLY A 355 17.13 18.49 13.33
N THR A 356 15.93 17.91 13.28
CA THR A 356 15.68 16.51 13.64
C THR A 356 15.18 15.67 12.47
N VAL A 357 15.15 16.22 11.25
CA VAL A 357 14.68 15.49 10.07
C VAL A 357 15.66 14.41 9.62
N VAL A 358 15.11 13.26 9.25
CA VAL A 358 15.82 12.05 8.84
C VAL A 358 16.81 12.29 7.69
N TRP A 359 16.49 13.21 6.78
CA TRP A 359 17.26 13.49 5.58
C TRP A 359 18.40 14.50 5.79
N ARG A 360 18.53 15.09 6.98
CA ARG A 360 19.61 16.01 7.35
C ARG A 360 20.63 15.28 8.24
N PRO A 361 21.80 14.88 7.73
CA PRO A 361 22.84 14.29 8.56
C PRO A 361 23.39 15.33 9.56
N GLU A 362 23.94 14.85 10.69
CA GLU A 362 24.56 15.71 11.71
C GLU A 362 25.71 16.56 11.12
N HIS A 363 26.47 15.98 10.19
CA HIS A 363 27.54 16.63 9.47
C HIS A 363 27.41 16.31 7.98
N TYR A 364 27.15 17.33 7.17
CA TYR A 364 27.39 17.24 5.73
C TYR A 364 28.91 17.17 5.55
N GLY A 365 29.42 16.09 4.95
CA GLY A 365 30.85 15.87 4.72
C GLY A 365 31.48 16.88 3.76
N ASP A 366 32.37 16.43 2.89
CA ASP A 366 33.09 17.25 1.89
C ASP A 366 32.22 17.79 0.72
N GLY A 367 30.91 17.99 0.95
CA GLY A 367 29.96 18.47 -0.06
C GLY A 367 29.36 17.38 -0.94
N THR A 368 29.46 16.11 -0.55
CA THR A 368 28.74 15.00 -1.18
C THR A 368 27.24 15.07 -0.93
N VAL A 369 26.45 14.57 -1.88
CA VAL A 369 25.01 14.35 -1.70
C VAL A 369 24.82 13.23 -0.69
N HIS A 370 24.10 13.53 0.39
CA HIS A 370 23.63 12.56 1.37
C HIS A 370 22.35 11.87 0.88
N ILE A 371 22.16 10.61 1.26
CA ILE A 371 20.99 9.81 0.91
C ILE A 371 20.38 9.27 2.20
N SER A 372 19.12 9.61 2.46
CA SER A 372 18.39 9.11 3.64
C SER A 372 18.05 7.63 3.49
N HIS A 373 17.62 7.00 4.59
CA HIS A 373 16.85 5.75 4.49
C HIS A 373 15.42 6.10 4.05
N ALA A 374 14.59 5.11 3.73
CA ALA A 374 13.18 5.34 3.44
C ALA A 374 12.42 5.77 4.70
N TYR A 375 11.63 6.84 4.60
CA TYR A 375 10.84 7.35 5.73
C TYR A 375 9.53 7.98 5.25
N LEU A 376 8.56 8.08 6.17
CA LEU A 376 7.32 8.82 5.95
C LEU A 376 7.56 10.31 6.19
N ASP A 377 7.43 11.14 5.16
CA ASP A 377 7.53 12.60 5.25
C ASP A 377 6.24 13.23 5.78
N ALA A 378 5.90 12.93 7.03
CA ALA A 378 4.63 13.31 7.64
C ALA A 378 4.39 14.83 7.71
N ASN A 379 5.47 15.63 7.77
CA ASN A 379 5.39 17.08 7.92
C ASN A 379 5.56 17.85 6.59
N GLY A 380 5.81 17.14 5.49
CA GLY A 380 5.90 17.70 4.14
C GLY A 380 4.80 17.16 3.24
N SER A 381 5.09 16.13 2.44
CA SER A 381 4.15 15.58 1.45
C SER A 381 3.25 14.45 1.96
N ASN A 382 3.48 13.93 3.17
CA ASN A 382 2.85 12.74 3.72
C ASN A 382 3.03 11.50 2.83
N GLU A 383 4.22 11.38 2.23
CA GLU A 383 4.59 10.28 1.34
C GLU A 383 5.74 9.46 1.92
N ASN A 384 5.83 8.18 1.55
CA ASN A 384 7.00 7.38 1.87
C ASN A 384 8.09 7.62 0.80
N ILE A 385 9.20 8.22 1.21
CA ILE A 385 10.22 8.74 0.32
C ILE A 385 11.64 8.38 0.76
N VAL A 386 12.57 8.47 -0.18
CA VAL A 386 14.00 8.61 0.07
C VAL A 386 14.41 10.01 -0.40
N THR A 387 15.18 10.71 0.42
CA THR A 387 15.62 12.07 0.12
C THR A 387 17.12 12.14 -0.08
N PHE A 388 17.49 12.77 -1.20
CA PHE A 388 18.85 13.16 -1.53
C PHE A 388 19.04 14.59 -1.06
N SER A 389 20.05 14.89 -0.26
CA SER A 389 20.23 16.23 0.30
C SER A 389 21.69 16.68 0.28
N LYS A 390 21.91 17.99 0.15
CA LYS A 390 23.24 18.60 0.20
C LYS A 390 23.16 19.99 0.81
N ALA A 391 24.02 20.27 1.78
CA ALA A 391 24.21 21.61 2.31
C ALA A 391 24.82 22.55 1.26
N VAL A 392 24.33 23.78 1.22
CA VAL A 392 24.85 24.86 0.38
C VAL A 392 25.58 25.85 1.25
N PHE A 393 26.79 26.22 0.83
CA PHE A 393 27.67 27.13 1.55
C PHE A 393 27.92 28.40 0.74
N VAL A 394 27.91 29.55 1.41
CA VAL A 394 28.33 30.86 0.90
C VAL A 394 29.32 31.44 1.90
N ASP A 395 30.50 31.87 1.46
CA ASP A 395 31.55 32.42 2.32
C ASP A 395 31.84 31.55 3.56
N ASP A 396 31.89 30.21 3.35
CA ASP A 396 32.06 29.17 4.38
C ASP A 396 30.93 29.04 5.44
N GLU A 397 29.83 29.77 5.29
CA GLU A 397 28.62 29.64 6.10
C GLU A 397 27.54 28.84 5.37
N ILE A 398 26.83 27.96 6.11
CA ILE A 398 25.68 27.24 5.55
C ILE A 398 24.50 28.18 5.37
N VAL A 399 23.99 28.28 4.14
CA VAL A 399 22.82 29.13 3.81
C VAL A 399 21.53 28.32 3.75
N GLY A 400 21.63 27.00 3.63
CA GLY A 400 20.50 26.09 3.60
C GLY A 400 20.85 24.75 2.97
N ILE A 401 19.82 23.99 2.64
CA ILE A 401 19.92 22.63 2.09
C ILE A 401 19.14 22.56 0.79
N VAL A 402 19.77 22.02 -0.23
CA VAL A 402 19.10 21.60 -1.46
C VAL A 402 18.82 20.11 -1.36
N ALA A 403 17.61 19.70 -1.75
CA ALA A 403 17.24 18.29 -1.72
C ALA A 403 16.30 17.89 -2.85
N ALA A 404 16.22 16.58 -3.08
CA ALA A 404 15.34 15.92 -4.03
C ALA A 404 14.74 14.65 -3.41
N ASP A 405 13.44 14.49 -3.56
CA ASP A 405 12.68 13.36 -3.01
C ASP A 405 12.34 12.36 -4.11
N VAL A 406 12.44 11.07 -3.75
CA VAL A 406 12.05 9.94 -4.58
C VAL A 406 10.98 9.15 -3.85
N LEU A 407 9.87 8.85 -4.51
CA LEU A 407 8.83 7.99 -3.95
C LEU A 407 9.31 6.54 -3.88
N VAL A 408 9.16 5.90 -2.72
CA VAL A 408 9.42 4.46 -2.56
C VAL A 408 8.53 3.64 -3.51
N ARG A 409 7.26 4.02 -3.66
CA ARG A 409 6.37 3.41 -4.65
C ARG A 409 6.80 3.60 -6.09
N GLY A 410 7.50 4.71 -6.39
CA GLY A 410 8.07 4.98 -7.71
C GLY A 410 9.20 3.98 -8.01
N ILE A 411 10.06 3.74 -7.02
CA ILE A 411 11.13 2.72 -7.09
C ILE A 411 10.52 1.33 -7.31
N GLN A 412 9.55 0.92 -6.48
CA GLN A 412 8.85 -0.36 -6.62
C GLN A 412 8.22 -0.51 -8.02
N SER A 413 7.54 0.52 -8.52
CA SER A 413 6.86 0.48 -9.83
C SER A 413 7.84 0.36 -10.98
N HIS A 414 8.98 1.07 -10.93
CA HIS A 414 9.99 1.01 -11.97
C HIS A 414 10.72 -0.33 -11.99
N LEU A 415 11.02 -0.88 -10.82
CA LEU A 415 11.76 -2.13 -10.69
C LEU A 415 10.88 -3.38 -10.81
N GLU A 416 9.55 -3.25 -10.74
CA GLU A 416 8.61 -4.39 -10.78
C GLU A 416 8.86 -5.37 -11.93
N PRO A 417 9.06 -4.94 -13.21
CA PRO A 417 9.30 -5.86 -14.31
C PRO A 417 10.58 -6.70 -14.14
N HIS A 418 11.63 -6.11 -13.57
CA HIS A 418 12.92 -6.75 -13.34
C HIS A 418 12.90 -7.67 -12.12
N LEU A 419 12.32 -7.19 -11.01
CA LEU A 419 12.15 -7.96 -9.78
C LEU A 419 11.28 -9.20 -10.01
N ARG A 420 10.22 -9.09 -10.83
CA ARG A 420 9.36 -10.21 -11.23
C ARG A 420 10.10 -11.27 -12.04
N ALA A 421 11.18 -10.91 -12.72
CA ALA A 421 12.01 -11.84 -13.49
C ALA A 421 13.10 -12.53 -12.65
N LEU A 422 13.28 -12.13 -11.39
CA LEU A 422 14.20 -12.71 -10.42
C LEU A 422 13.48 -13.72 -9.49
N PRO A 423 14.22 -14.65 -8.85
CA PRO A 423 13.66 -15.63 -7.92
C PRO A 423 12.73 -15.01 -6.87
N PRO A 424 11.70 -15.73 -6.39
CA PRO A 424 10.79 -15.23 -5.35
C PRO A 424 11.57 -14.84 -4.09
N ASN A 425 10.99 -13.95 -3.28
CA ASN A 425 11.64 -13.39 -2.09
C ASN A 425 12.90 -12.56 -2.43
N THR A 426 12.91 -11.91 -3.60
CA THR A 426 13.94 -10.93 -3.97
C THR A 426 13.49 -9.54 -3.56
N CYS A 427 14.37 -8.78 -2.91
CA CYS A 427 14.07 -7.42 -2.47
C CYS A 427 15.29 -6.50 -2.51
N LEU A 428 15.00 -5.21 -2.70
CA LEU A 428 15.92 -4.10 -2.55
C LEU A 428 15.72 -3.48 -1.17
N VAL A 429 16.81 -3.28 -0.45
CA VAL A 429 16.84 -2.89 0.95
C VAL A 429 17.78 -1.71 1.16
N ASP A 430 17.39 -0.77 2.01
CA ASP A 430 18.20 0.39 2.31
C ASP A 430 19.22 0.14 3.45
N GLN A 431 19.88 1.21 3.90
CA GLN A 431 20.91 1.19 4.95
C GLN A 431 20.37 0.94 6.36
N GLN A 432 19.05 0.99 6.58
CA GLN A 432 18.38 0.65 7.85
C GLN A 432 17.57 -0.63 7.77
N ASP A 433 17.89 -1.48 6.79
CA ASP A 433 17.18 -2.73 6.53
C ASP A 433 15.70 -2.53 6.11
N ALA A 434 15.26 -1.32 5.73
CA ALA A 434 13.90 -1.13 5.22
C ALA A 434 13.79 -1.62 3.77
N ILE A 435 12.71 -2.32 3.46
CA ILE A 435 12.47 -2.88 2.12
C ILE A 435 11.81 -1.81 1.26
N ILE A 436 12.52 -1.36 0.23
CA ILE A 436 12.07 -0.28 -0.66
C ILE A 436 11.51 -0.80 -1.99
N ALA A 437 11.84 -2.03 -2.38
CA ALA A 437 11.18 -2.73 -3.48
C ALA A 437 11.30 -4.26 -3.31
N THR A 438 10.32 -5.01 -3.79
CA THR A 438 10.28 -6.49 -3.68
C THR A 438 9.50 -7.13 -4.82
N ASN A 439 9.64 -8.45 -4.98
CA ASN A 439 8.77 -9.28 -5.82
C ASN A 439 7.81 -10.17 -5.03
N THR A 440 7.57 -9.91 -3.75
CA THR A 440 6.57 -10.63 -2.96
C THR A 440 5.83 -9.72 -1.99
N GLY A 441 4.52 -9.95 -1.84
CA GLY A 441 3.67 -9.30 -0.86
C GLY A 441 4.18 -9.48 0.57
N ARG A 442 4.80 -10.63 0.89
CA ARG A 442 5.34 -10.92 2.22
C ARG A 442 6.32 -9.87 2.73
N PHE A 443 7.11 -9.29 1.84
CA PHE A 443 8.17 -8.34 2.16
C PHE A 443 7.74 -6.89 2.00
N MET A 444 6.56 -6.65 1.44
CA MET A 444 6.09 -5.31 1.14
C MET A 444 5.85 -4.51 2.43
N GLY A 445 6.52 -3.35 2.55
CA GLY A 445 6.46 -2.49 3.73
C GLY A 445 7.16 -3.04 4.98
N GLY A 446 7.90 -4.14 4.86
CA GLY A 446 8.62 -4.74 5.97
C GLY A 446 10.05 -4.24 6.10
N THR A 447 10.75 -4.81 7.07
CA THR A 447 12.20 -4.73 7.21
C THR A 447 12.84 -6.08 6.92
N TYR A 448 14.04 -6.04 6.37
CA TYR A 448 14.89 -7.20 6.19
C TYR A 448 15.30 -7.76 7.56
N SER A 449 15.31 -9.08 7.69
CA SER A 449 15.73 -9.79 8.89
C SER A 449 16.40 -11.10 8.49
N PRO A 450 17.69 -11.33 8.81
CA PRO A 450 18.46 -12.48 8.30
C PRO A 450 17.77 -13.85 8.43
N GLY A 451 16.93 -14.06 9.44
CA GLY A 451 16.19 -15.32 9.63
C GLY A 451 15.12 -15.62 8.58
N HIS A 452 14.69 -14.63 7.78
CA HIS A 452 13.64 -14.76 6.76
C HIS A 452 14.18 -14.80 5.33
N TYR A 453 15.50 -14.66 5.12
CA TYR A 453 16.11 -14.55 3.80
C TYR A 453 17.20 -15.59 3.59
N ALA A 454 17.00 -16.44 2.59
CA ALA A 454 18.04 -17.30 2.03
C ALA A 454 18.31 -16.80 0.61
N GLY A 455 19.51 -16.28 0.35
CA GLY A 455 19.78 -15.60 -0.90
C GLY A 455 21.18 -15.02 -1.05
N LYS A 456 21.48 -14.54 -2.26
CA LYS A 456 22.70 -13.80 -2.59
C LYS A 456 22.49 -12.33 -2.28
N GLN A 457 23.42 -11.73 -1.54
CA GLN A 457 23.46 -10.29 -1.30
C GLN A 457 24.41 -9.61 -2.30
N LEU A 458 23.97 -8.48 -2.84
CA LEU A 458 24.72 -7.62 -3.76
C LEU A 458 24.69 -6.19 -3.24
N GLU A 459 25.86 -5.58 -3.07
CA GLU A 459 25.98 -4.14 -2.78
C GLU A 459 25.79 -3.35 -4.07
N LEU A 460 24.99 -2.27 -4.04
CA LEU A 460 24.83 -1.39 -5.19
C LEU A 460 25.79 -0.22 -5.07
N HIS A 461 26.66 0.01 -6.05
CA HIS A 461 27.74 0.99 -5.89
C HIS A 461 27.27 2.45 -5.82
N ALA A 462 26.14 2.78 -6.45
CA ALA A 462 25.63 4.15 -6.54
C ALA A 462 24.83 4.62 -5.31
N MET A 463 24.38 3.70 -4.46
CA MET A 463 23.54 3.99 -3.28
C MET A 463 23.94 3.09 -2.12
N PRO A 464 23.71 3.48 -0.86
CA PRO A 464 23.94 2.60 0.30
C PRO A 464 22.84 1.52 0.42
N TRP A 465 22.49 0.87 -0.69
CA TRP A 465 21.41 -0.10 -0.80
C TRP A 465 21.96 -1.48 -1.17
N ARG A 466 21.22 -2.50 -0.78
CA ARG A 466 21.55 -3.91 -1.00
C ARG A 466 20.42 -4.59 -1.76
N LEU A 467 20.77 -5.33 -2.80
CA LEU A 467 19.86 -6.24 -3.48
C LEU A 467 20.05 -7.65 -2.91
N PHE A 468 18.98 -8.20 -2.36
CA PHE A 468 18.90 -9.58 -1.92
C PHE A 468 18.15 -10.38 -2.98
N VAL A 469 18.86 -11.27 -3.67
CA VAL A 469 18.27 -12.19 -4.64
C VAL A 469 17.91 -13.47 -3.89
N GLY A 470 16.61 -13.77 -3.83
CA GLY A 470 16.12 -14.97 -3.15
C GLY A 470 16.61 -16.25 -3.83
N THR A 471 16.56 -17.36 -3.10
CA THR A 471 16.73 -18.68 -3.72
C THR A 471 15.38 -19.22 -4.19
N PRO A 472 15.25 -19.78 -5.40
CA PRO A 472 14.11 -20.61 -5.74
C PRO A 472 14.05 -21.74 -4.70
N ALA A 473 13.02 -21.75 -3.85
CA ALA A 473 12.92 -22.79 -2.82
C ALA A 473 12.98 -24.17 -3.48
N ALA A 474 13.95 -24.99 -3.08
CA ALA A 474 13.93 -26.41 -3.38
C ALA A 474 12.77 -27.04 -2.58
N GLY A 475 11.57 -27.04 -3.17
CA GLY A 475 10.39 -27.75 -2.69
C GLY A 475 10.08 -27.63 -1.19
N SER A 476 9.32 -26.62 -0.76
CA SER A 476 8.49 -26.76 0.43
C SER A 476 7.26 -27.60 0.07
N ALA A 477 7.44 -28.91 0.00
CA ALA A 477 6.35 -29.84 0.22
C ALA A 477 6.07 -29.85 1.72
N GLY A 478 4.96 -29.23 2.12
CA GLY A 478 4.38 -29.31 3.46
C GLY A 478 5.05 -28.44 4.52
N GLU A 479 4.38 -27.35 4.88
CA GLU A 479 4.26 -26.88 6.27
C GLU A 479 2.97 -26.08 6.41
#